data_AF-A0A9D9ZCL8-F1
#
_entry.id   AF-A0A9D9ZCL8-F1
#
_cell.length_a   1.000
_cell.length_b   1.000
_cell.length_c   1.000
_cell.angle_alpha   90.00
_cell.angle_beta   90.00
_cell.angle_gamma   90.00
#
_symmetry.space_group_name_H-M   'P 1'
#
loop_
_entity.id
_entity.type
_entity.pdbx_description
1 polymer ?
#
loop_
_entity_poly.entity_id
_entity_poly.type
_entity_poly.pdbx_seq_one_letter_code
_entity_poly.pdbx_strand_id
1 'polypeptide(L)'
;MLKEIRLGEYNLLRVKEEALREGFGEVFGMYLDAGREGEILMPQKYVPEGTKPGDEIECFVYLDQDERPIATTEKPLALVGDFAYLTCSWVNEYGAFLNWGLTKDIF
;
A
#
# COMPACT_ATOMS: atom_id res chain seq x y z
N MET A 1 2.96 6.32 -22.73
CA MET A 1 3.94 6.65 -21.67
C MET A 1 3.69 5.63 -20.56
N LEU A 2 4.70 4.90 -20.10
CA LEU A 2 4.51 3.94 -19.00
C LEU A 2 4.20 4.73 -17.72
N LYS A 3 3.21 4.27 -16.95
CA LYS A 3 2.78 4.92 -15.70
C LYS A 3 3.85 4.63 -14.63
N GLU A 4 4.25 5.66 -13.91
CA GLU A 4 5.22 5.58 -12.81
C GLU A 4 4.46 5.82 -11.51
N ILE A 5 4.69 4.98 -10.51
CA ILE A 5 4.04 5.13 -9.20
C ILE A 5 4.70 6.27 -8.41
N ARG A 6 3.95 6.85 -7.49
CA ARG A 6 4.46 7.84 -6.53
C ARG A 6 4.31 7.30 -5.11
N LEU A 7 5.45 7.05 -4.46
CA LEU A 7 5.47 6.61 -3.07
C LEU A 7 5.05 7.76 -2.15
N GLY A 8 4.28 7.45 -1.12
CA GLY A 8 3.77 8.44 -0.18
C GLY A 8 2.68 9.35 -0.77
N GLU A 9 2.06 8.92 -1.87
CA GLU A 9 0.96 9.59 -2.55
C GLU A 9 -0.15 8.59 -2.94
N TYR A 10 -1.31 9.12 -3.32
CA TYR A 10 -2.36 8.33 -3.96
C TYR A 10 -2.04 8.09 -5.45
N ASN A 11 -2.30 6.85 -5.87
CA ASN A 11 -2.11 6.35 -7.21
C ASN A 11 -3.40 5.69 -7.68
N LEU A 12 -3.76 5.90 -8.95
CA LEU A 12 -4.84 5.15 -9.60
C LEU A 12 -4.20 3.97 -10.34
N LEU A 13 -4.33 2.76 -9.80
CA LEU A 13 -3.70 1.54 -10.35
C LEU A 13 -4.76 0.56 -10.83
N ARG A 14 -4.48 -0.16 -11.92
CA ARG A 14 -5.37 -1.18 -12.46
C ARG A 14 -5.11 -2.52 -11.79
N VAL A 15 -6.17 -3.22 -11.40
CA VAL A 15 -6.09 -4.60 -10.91
C VAL A 15 -5.69 -5.51 -12.06
N LYS A 16 -4.56 -6.20 -11.91
CA LYS A 16 -4.06 -7.14 -12.91
C LYS A 16 -4.66 -8.52 -12.71
N GLU A 17 -4.49 -9.09 -11.52
CA GLU A 17 -4.95 -10.43 -11.17
C GLU A 17 -5.04 -10.64 -9.65
N GLU A 18 -5.70 -11.73 -9.25
CA GLU A 18 -5.74 -12.17 -7.86
C GLU A 18 -4.37 -12.70 -7.42
N ALA A 19 -3.92 -12.31 -6.23
CA ALA A 19 -2.72 -12.86 -5.63
C ALA A 19 -3.07 -14.17 -4.91
N LEU A 20 -2.58 -15.30 -5.43
CA LEU A 20 -2.87 -16.66 -4.95
C LEU A 20 -1.69 -17.25 -4.18
N ARG A 21 -1.95 -17.88 -3.04
CA ARG A 21 -0.93 -18.65 -2.30
C ARG A 21 -0.63 -19.98 -3.01
N GLU A 22 0.64 -20.36 -3.01
CA GLU A 22 1.07 -21.67 -3.51
C GLU A 22 0.38 -22.82 -2.74
N GLY A 23 0.09 -23.91 -3.44
CA GLY A 23 -0.51 -25.12 -2.88
C GLY A 23 -2.03 -25.17 -2.97
N PHE A 24 -2.74 -24.23 -2.34
CA PHE A 24 -4.20 -24.28 -2.21
C PHE A 24 -4.96 -23.21 -3.00
N GLY A 25 -4.28 -22.23 -3.61
CA GLY A 25 -4.92 -21.19 -4.42
C GLY A 25 -5.78 -20.21 -3.60
N GLU A 26 -5.48 -20.05 -2.31
CA GLU A 26 -6.16 -19.06 -1.47
C GLU A 26 -5.77 -17.64 -1.92
N VAL A 27 -6.77 -16.80 -2.15
CA VAL A 27 -6.57 -15.38 -2.47
C VAL A 27 -6.10 -14.66 -1.21
N PHE A 28 -4.95 -14.00 -1.28
CA PHE A 28 -4.40 -13.18 -0.19
C PHE A 28 -4.29 -11.70 -0.52
N GLY A 29 -4.75 -11.31 -1.72
CA GLY A 29 -4.80 -9.92 -2.16
C GLY A 29 -4.98 -9.83 -3.67
N MET A 30 -4.65 -8.66 -4.20
CA MET A 30 -4.68 -8.37 -5.64
C MET A 30 -3.31 -7.81 -6.05
N TYR A 31 -2.81 -8.23 -7.21
CA TYR A 31 -1.68 -7.56 -7.86
C TYR A 31 -2.20 -6.41 -8.71
N LEU A 32 -1.62 -5.23 -8.52
CA LEU A 32 -1.94 -4.00 -9.25
C LEU A 32 -0.80 -3.69 -10.23
N ASP A 33 -1.16 -3.29 -11.45
CA ASP A 33 -0.21 -2.87 -12.47
C ASP A 33 0.41 -1.52 -12.10
N ALA A 34 1.71 -1.56 -11.77
CA ALA A 34 2.53 -0.41 -11.41
C ALA A 34 3.45 0.04 -12.56
N GLY A 35 3.17 -0.40 -13.78
CA GLY A 35 3.91 -0.03 -14.98
C GLY A 35 5.37 -0.48 -14.92
N ARG A 36 6.30 0.48 -14.80
CA ARG A 36 7.74 0.18 -14.78
C ARG A 36 8.22 -0.55 -13.54
N GLU A 37 7.53 -0.35 -12.43
CA GLU A 37 7.84 -1.00 -11.15
C GLU A 37 7.28 -2.44 -11.08
N GLY A 38 6.65 -2.91 -12.17
CA GLY A 38 6.06 -4.24 -12.24
C GLY A 38 4.70 -4.28 -11.56
N GLU A 39 4.58 -5.10 -10.53
CA GLU A 39 3.33 -5.35 -9.82
C GLU A 39 3.47 -4.98 -8.35
N ILE A 40 2.42 -4.39 -7.81
CA ILE A 40 2.32 -4.06 -6.38
C ILE A 40 1.19 -4.87 -5.77
N LEU A 41 1.47 -5.47 -4.61
CA LEU A 41 0.45 -6.18 -3.85
C LEU A 41 -0.45 -5.17 -3.12
N MET A 42 -1.77 -5.37 -3.24
CA MET A 42 -2.76 -4.90 -2.28
C MET A 42 -3.25 -6.10 -1.45
N PRO A 43 -2.85 -6.20 -0.16
CA PRO A 43 -3.32 -7.26 0.73
C PRO A 43 -4.85 -7.34 0.81
N GLN A 44 -5.39 -8.55 0.96
CA GLN A 44 -6.83 -8.81 0.93
C GLN A 44 -7.65 -7.91 1.86
N LYS A 45 -7.13 -7.59 3.05
CA LYS A 45 -7.81 -6.74 4.03
C LYS A 45 -8.05 -5.30 3.55
N TYR A 46 -7.39 -4.86 2.49
CA TYR A 46 -7.54 -3.53 1.89
C TYR A 46 -8.28 -3.56 0.55
N VAL A 47 -8.57 -4.74 0.01
CA VAL A 47 -9.26 -4.88 -1.28
C VAL A 47 -10.73 -4.51 -1.10
N PRO A 48 -11.27 -3.50 -1.84
CA PRO A 48 -12.69 -3.17 -1.80
C PRO A 48 -13.57 -4.37 -2.18
N GLU A 49 -14.74 -4.46 -1.57
CA GLU A 49 -15.68 -5.56 -1.85
C GLU A 49 -16.08 -5.58 -3.33
N GLY A 50 -16.05 -6.77 -3.94
CA GLY A 50 -16.47 -6.96 -5.32
C GLY A 50 -15.44 -6.56 -6.38
N THR A 51 -14.23 -6.15 -5.98
CA THR A 51 -13.09 -5.86 -6.88
C THR A 51 -12.77 -7.05 -7.79
N LYS A 52 -12.52 -6.79 -9.07
CA LYS A 52 -12.14 -7.80 -10.07
C LYS A 52 -10.95 -7.34 -10.91
N PRO A 53 -10.22 -8.28 -11.55
CA PRO A 53 -9.23 -7.96 -12.57
C PRO A 53 -9.80 -7.02 -13.65
N GLY A 54 -9.04 -5.98 -13.98
CA GLY A 54 -9.42 -4.92 -14.93
C GLY A 54 -9.99 -3.66 -14.28
N ASP A 55 -10.44 -3.71 -13.02
CA ASP A 55 -10.91 -2.54 -12.27
C ASP A 55 -9.75 -1.57 -11.98
N GLU A 56 -10.06 -0.31 -11.73
CA GLU A 56 -9.08 0.69 -11.27
C GLU A 56 -9.37 1.07 -9.82
N ILE A 57 -8.30 1.14 -9.01
CA ILE A 57 -8.38 1.46 -7.59
C ILE A 57 -7.50 2.67 -7.32
N GLU A 58 -8.09 3.71 -6.73
CA GLU A 58 -7.33 4.77 -6.09
C GLU A 58 -6.83 4.24 -4.74
N CYS A 59 -5.51 4.15 -4.59
CA CYS A 59 -4.87 3.58 -3.42
C CYS A 59 -3.63 4.39 -3.02
N PHE A 60 -3.33 4.38 -1.74
CA PHE A 60 -2.09 4.95 -1.23
C PHE A 60 -0.98 3.91 -1.35
N VAL A 61 0.19 4.33 -1.85
CA VAL A 61 1.35 3.44 -2.02
C VAL A 61 2.46 3.86 -1.06
N TYR A 62 2.93 2.92 -0.24
CA TYR A 62 4.04 3.12 0.70
C TYR A 62 4.94 1.90 0.76
N LEU A 63 5.99 1.94 1.60
CA LEU A 63 6.90 0.81 1.78
C LEU A 63 6.52 -0.01 3.02
N ASP A 64 6.38 -1.33 2.83
CA ASP A 64 6.16 -2.28 3.91
C ASP A 64 7.41 -2.49 4.80
N GLN A 65 7.42 -3.54 5.62
CA GLN A 65 8.54 -3.83 6.52
C GLN A 65 9.80 -4.33 5.80
N ASP A 66 9.66 -4.88 4.59
CA ASP A 66 10.76 -5.38 3.75
C ASP A 66 11.21 -4.34 2.71
N GLU A 67 10.83 -3.07 2.90
CA GLU A 67 11.08 -1.95 1.99
C GLU A 67 10.50 -2.14 0.58
N ARG A 68 9.38 -2.87 0.47
CA ARG A 68 8.70 -3.11 -0.81
C ARG A 68 7.50 -2.20 -0.98
N PRO A 69 7.25 -1.65 -2.19
CA PRO A 69 6.01 -0.94 -2.46
C PRO A 69 4.79 -1.81 -2.20
N ILE A 70 3.83 -1.27 -1.46
CA ILE A 70 2.56 -1.91 -1.11
C ILE A 70 1.42 -0.91 -1.26
N ALA A 71 0.29 -1.38 -1.78
CA ALA A 71 -0.91 -0.58 -1.96
C ALA A 71 -1.91 -0.80 -0.81
N THR A 72 -2.54 0.27 -0.35
CA THR A 72 -3.59 0.22 0.68
C THR A 72 -4.73 1.18 0.38
N THR A 73 -5.91 0.87 0.89
CA THR A 73 -7.08 1.76 0.95
C THR A 73 -7.24 2.41 2.32
N GLU A 74 -6.35 2.09 3.28
CA GLU A 74 -6.18 2.88 4.49
C GLU A 74 -5.81 4.32 4.15
N LYS A 75 -6.22 5.24 5.03
CA LYS A 75 -6.03 6.67 4.81
C LYS A 75 -4.92 7.17 5.73
N PRO A 76 -3.75 7.56 5.19
CA PRO A 76 -2.72 8.15 6.01
C PRO A 76 -3.19 9.53 6.52
N LEU A 77 -2.63 9.95 7.64
CA LEU A 77 -2.86 11.27 8.26
C LEU A 77 -2.00 12.37 7.62
N ALA A 78 -1.01 12.00 6.81
CA ALA A 78 -0.10 12.91 6.11
C ALA A 78 0.39 12.28 4.81
N LEU A 79 0.62 13.10 3.79
CA LEU A 79 1.23 12.71 2.51
C LEU A 79 2.65 13.28 2.40
N VAL A 80 3.40 12.85 1.37
CA VAL A 80 4.71 13.44 1.07
C VAL A 80 4.57 14.94 0.81
N GLY A 81 5.35 15.73 1.55
CA GLY A 81 5.32 17.19 1.49
C GLY A 81 4.47 17.86 2.58
N ASP A 82 3.64 17.09 3.30
CA ASP A 82 2.84 17.63 4.39
C ASP A 82 3.68 17.86 5.66
N PHE A 83 3.17 18.77 6.51
CA PHE A 83 3.59 18.91 7.89
C PHE A 83 2.44 18.49 8.82
N ALA A 84 2.66 17.51 9.69
CA ALA A 84 1.61 16.92 10.51
C ALA A 84 2.05 16.72 11.97
N TYR A 85 1.09 16.85 12.89
CA TYR A 85 1.23 16.43 14.28
C TYR A 85 0.67 15.02 14.44
N LEU A 86 1.50 14.07 14.84
CA LEU A 86 1.17 12.65 14.92
C LEU A 86 1.40 12.10 16.33
N THR A 87 0.64 11.06 16.69
CA THR A 87 0.77 10.39 17.98
C THR A 87 1.99 9.48 17.97
N CYS A 88 2.85 9.56 18.98
CA CYS A 88 3.92 8.59 19.18
C CYS A 88 3.34 7.26 19.67
N SER A 89 3.41 6.23 18.85
CA SER A 89 2.94 4.87 19.17
C SER A 89 3.88 4.20 20.18
N TRP A 90 5.19 4.29 19.95
CA TRP A 90 6.20 3.66 20.80
C TRP A 90 7.61 4.21 20.52
N VAL A 91 8.55 3.90 21.43
CA VAL A 91 9.95 4.35 21.37
C VAL A 91 10.86 3.18 21.73
N ASN A 92 11.99 3.04 21.05
CA ASN A 92 13.07 2.13 21.40
C ASN A 92 14.45 2.80 21.26
N GLU A 93 15.53 2.02 21.30
CA GLU A 93 16.90 2.53 21.16
C GLU A 93 17.22 3.12 19.76
N TYR A 94 16.43 2.78 18.74
CA TYR A 94 16.61 3.25 17.37
C TYR A 94 15.85 4.55 17.09
N GLY A 95 14.68 4.77 17.73
CA GLY A 95 13.94 6.03 17.63
C GLY A 95 12.50 5.95 18.11
N ALA A 96 11.71 6.95 17.70
CA ALA A 96 10.29 7.09 18.02
C ALA A 96 9.45 6.82 16.77
N PHE A 97 8.40 6.02 16.93
CA PHE A 97 7.57 5.57 15.83
C PHE A 97 6.18 6.19 15.97
N LEU A 98 5.75 6.87 14.91
CA LEU A 98 4.55 7.69 14.91
C LEU A 98 3.40 7.00 14.17
N ASN A 99 2.22 6.99 14.79
CA ASN A 99 0.99 6.59 14.13
C ASN A 99 0.60 7.64 13.11
N TRP A 100 0.57 7.24 11.85
CA TRP A 100 0.17 8.08 10.73
C TRP A 100 -1.04 7.52 9.98
N GLY A 101 -1.87 6.71 10.64
CA GLY A 101 -3.13 6.18 10.10
C GLY A 101 -3.02 4.89 9.30
N LEU A 102 -1.81 4.35 9.11
CA LEU A 102 -1.59 3.07 8.42
C LEU A 102 -1.20 1.97 9.40
N THR A 103 -1.27 0.72 8.94
CA THR A 103 -0.84 -0.45 9.73
C THR A 103 0.63 -0.39 10.17
N LYS A 104 1.53 0.21 9.38
CA LYS A 104 2.93 0.44 9.74
C LYS A 104 3.09 1.85 10.30
N ASP A 105 3.72 1.99 11.46
CA ASP A 105 4.13 3.31 11.98
C ASP A 105 5.30 3.90 11.16
N ILE A 106 5.39 5.23 11.09
CA ILE A 106 6.49 5.93 10.41
C ILE A 106 7.63 6.22 11.40
N PHE A 107 8.88 6.11 10.93
CA PHE A 107 10.13 6.33 11.69
C PHE A 107 10.79 7.63 11.24
#